data_AF-A0A3E2N7G7-F1
#
_entry.id   AF-A0A3E2N7G7-F1
#
_cell.length_a   1.000
_cell.length_b   1.000
_cell.length_c   1.000
_cell.angle_alpha   90.00
_cell.angle_beta   90.00
_cell.angle_gamma   90.00
#
_symmetry.space_group_name_H-M   'P 1'
#
loop_
_entity.id
_entity.type
_entity.pdbx_description
1 polymer ?
#
loop_
_entity_poly.entity_id
_entity_poly.type
_entity_poly.pdbx_seq_one_letter_code
_entity_poly.pdbx_strand_id
1 'polypeptide(L)'
;MIYCHCLKTKGRESMNYYECMQESINYIETMIYEEIDLNKAADRAFMSLSNYYRLFFAIVGCNVKEYIRLRRIHLAAQDLLSNDCSILDTAVKYGFTSADSFSRAFKKATGFLPSIFRKQERQYIFERVDIMDKYFEEQDLELSEKYPDIKVLKETGSFYGAAFRADSKTPENDAFMGLKEWFDRNNIGDIMPDYRVYGYDIPNSGKEDGTYGYEVVVTIPDDFEVMGEGVVKKHFEGGLYAVTETTVGDIVKAWQRFISWLDISRYEMGAHQCLEEHEIDSGFLKRDFENPENIRINLYMPVVKRSQTEYGKVTLQPVRVAYYREYGNDSEQTAHNVFKVMLTWAKKNRLDCSKCKMYLYNHGFTKVKKFWFEIMITLDENFVFQDDLIQEKIFEGGKYLTYDTSLSHLMPSWQKVNQYAASNKIKSGKHQWVEEWNLDNWECPGKGIKIYFPLA
;
A
#
# COMPACT_ATOMS: atom_id res chain seq x y z
N MET A 1 27.12 -22.50 17.20
CA MET A 1 26.19 -23.56 17.65
C MET A 1 25.47 -23.03 18.89
N ILE A 2 24.12 -23.15 18.94
CA ILE A 2 23.14 -22.46 19.82
C ILE A 2 22.70 -21.06 19.32
N TYR A 3 22.08 -21.01 18.14
CA TYR A 3 21.19 -19.92 17.70
C TYR A 3 19.97 -20.60 17.06
N CYS A 4 19.12 -21.23 17.86
CA CYS A 4 17.92 -21.93 17.37
C CYS A 4 16.98 -22.33 18.53
N HIS A 5 16.36 -21.37 19.23
CA HIS A 5 15.15 -21.66 20.01
C HIS A 5 14.40 -20.39 20.46
N CYS A 6 13.60 -19.76 19.60
CA CYS A 6 12.44 -18.98 20.06
C CYS A 6 11.51 -18.58 18.90
N LEU A 7 10.84 -19.53 18.25
CA LEU A 7 9.62 -19.24 17.46
C LEU A 7 8.54 -20.32 17.66
N LYS A 8 8.54 -21.00 18.81
CA LYS A 8 7.46 -21.92 19.20
C LYS A 8 6.71 -21.40 20.42
N THR A 9 5.74 -20.50 20.20
CA THR A 9 4.56 -20.38 21.09
C THR A 9 3.37 -19.74 20.38
N LYS A 10 2.37 -20.60 20.10
CA LYS A 10 0.92 -20.41 20.22
C LYS A 10 0.34 -19.00 19.97
N GLY A 11 -0.38 -18.88 18.85
CA GLY A 11 -1.65 -18.16 18.75
C GLY A 11 -1.57 -16.64 18.93
N ARG A 12 -0.88 -15.94 18.04
CA ARG A 12 -1.10 -14.52 17.77
C ARG A 12 -0.67 -14.20 16.33
N GLU A 13 -1.42 -13.33 15.68
CA GLU A 13 -1.27 -12.94 14.26
C GLU A 13 0.15 -12.40 13.95
N SER A 14 0.58 -12.62 12.71
CA SER A 14 1.85 -12.22 12.11
C SER A 14 2.26 -10.79 12.50
N MET A 15 3.51 -10.60 12.93
CA MET A 15 3.99 -9.29 13.34
C MET A 15 5.31 -8.98 12.64
N ASN A 16 5.25 -8.00 11.72
CA ASN A 16 6.42 -7.50 11.01
C ASN A 16 7.37 -6.81 12.02
N TYR A 17 8.68 -6.86 11.79
CA TYR A 17 9.70 -6.23 12.64
C TYR A 17 9.43 -4.74 12.96
N TYR A 18 8.76 -4.00 12.08
CA TYR A 18 8.32 -2.63 12.36
C TYR A 18 7.28 -2.55 13.49
N GLU A 19 6.30 -3.45 13.53
CA GLU A 19 5.29 -3.51 14.59
C GLU A 19 5.90 -3.96 15.92
N CYS A 20 6.74 -4.99 15.88
CA CYS A 20 7.52 -5.43 17.04
C CYS A 20 8.33 -4.28 17.63
N MET A 21 8.98 -3.48 16.78
CA MET A 21 9.73 -2.31 17.22
C MET A 21 8.82 -1.19 17.73
N GLN A 22 7.66 -0.97 17.11
CA GLN A 22 6.67 0.00 17.59
C GLN A 22 6.20 -0.35 19.01
N GLU A 23 5.94 -1.63 19.29
CA GLU A 23 5.56 -2.11 20.63
C GLU A 23 6.68 -1.88 21.66
N SER A 24 7.93 -2.00 21.25
CA SER A 24 9.08 -1.65 22.10
C SER A 24 9.13 -0.16 22.43
N ILE A 25 8.90 0.71 21.44
CA ILE A 25 8.80 2.16 21.66
C ILE A 25 7.61 2.49 22.56
N ASN A 26 6.45 1.85 22.36
CA ASN A 26 5.27 2.02 23.21
C ASN A 26 5.58 1.74 24.68
N TYR A 27 6.31 0.66 24.95
CA TYR A 27 6.79 0.32 26.28
C TYR A 27 7.72 1.41 26.84
N ILE A 28 8.73 1.83 26.08
CA ILE A 28 9.67 2.88 26.50
C ILE A 28 8.95 4.18 26.87
N GLU A 29 8.00 4.62 26.04
CA GLU A 29 7.25 5.86 26.26
C GLU A 29 6.33 5.75 27.47
N THR A 30 5.74 4.58 27.71
CA THR A 30 4.92 4.32 28.92
C THR A 30 5.77 4.41 30.19
N MET A 31 7.02 3.95 30.12
CA MET A 31 7.96 3.92 31.26
C MET A 31 8.87 5.16 31.32
N ILE A 32 8.58 6.24 30.57
CA ILE A 32 9.55 7.33 30.35
C ILE A 32 9.98 8.05 31.64
N TYR A 33 9.11 8.07 32.66
CA TYR A 33 9.32 8.66 33.98
C TYR A 33 9.91 7.68 35.01
N GLU A 34 10.04 6.41 34.66
CA GLU A 34 10.46 5.33 35.57
C GLU A 34 11.79 4.71 35.11
N GLU A 35 12.26 3.67 35.80
CA GLU A 35 13.40 2.88 35.35
C GLU A 35 12.97 1.99 34.17
N ILE A 36 13.70 2.11 33.05
CA ILE A 36 13.41 1.37 31.81
C ILE A 36 14.31 0.14 31.74
N ASP A 37 13.71 -1.04 31.71
CA ASP A 37 14.42 -2.30 31.50
C ASP A 37 14.53 -2.59 29.99
N LEU A 38 15.75 -2.49 29.46
CA LEU A 38 16.01 -2.72 28.04
C LEU A 38 15.86 -4.19 27.64
N ASN A 39 15.92 -5.15 28.57
CA ASN A 39 15.59 -6.54 28.26
C ASN A 39 14.10 -6.67 27.97
N LYS A 40 13.24 -6.06 28.80
CA LYS A 40 11.80 -6.01 28.53
C LYS A 40 11.49 -5.29 27.22
N ALA A 41 12.18 -4.21 26.91
CA ALA A 41 12.03 -3.52 25.62
C ALA A 41 12.37 -4.43 24.43
N ALA A 42 13.45 -5.23 24.54
CA ALA A 42 13.83 -6.20 23.53
C ALA A 42 12.84 -7.38 23.44
N ASP A 43 12.34 -7.87 24.58
CA ASP A 43 11.33 -8.92 24.65
C ASP A 43 10.02 -8.50 23.97
N ARG A 44 9.60 -7.24 24.11
CA ARG A 44 8.44 -6.68 23.39
C ARG A 44 8.63 -6.68 21.88
N ALA A 45 9.87 -6.57 21.42
CA ALA A 45 10.23 -6.70 20.01
C ALA A 45 10.52 -8.16 19.59
N PHE A 46 10.40 -9.14 20.49
CA PHE A 46 10.75 -10.55 20.27
C PHE A 46 12.21 -10.75 19.81
N MET A 47 13.12 -9.92 20.34
CA MET A 47 14.52 -9.90 19.93
C MET A 47 15.45 -10.13 21.11
N SER A 48 16.60 -10.75 20.84
CA SER A 48 17.72 -10.67 21.78
C SER A 48 18.17 -9.21 21.93
N LEU A 49 18.72 -8.86 23.10
CA LEU A 49 19.14 -7.50 23.39
C LEU A 49 20.17 -6.96 22.37
N SER A 50 21.09 -7.81 21.89
CA SER A 50 22.08 -7.43 20.88
C SER A 50 21.42 -7.10 19.53
N ASN A 51 20.48 -7.93 19.07
CA ASN A 51 19.77 -7.69 17.82
C ASN A 51 18.89 -6.44 17.91
N TYR A 52 18.22 -6.29 19.05
CA TYR A 52 17.40 -5.13 19.36
C TYR A 52 18.18 -3.82 19.24
N TYR A 53 19.39 -3.71 19.80
CA TYR A 53 20.18 -2.48 19.68
C TYR A 53 20.50 -2.12 18.22
N ARG A 54 20.90 -3.12 17.41
CA ARG A 54 21.24 -2.90 15.99
C ARG A 54 20.02 -2.45 15.21
N LEU A 55 18.92 -3.18 15.32
CA LEU A 55 17.72 -2.89 14.55
C LEU A 55 17.01 -1.62 15.02
N PHE A 56 16.99 -1.33 16.33
CA PHE A 56 16.48 -0.06 16.85
C PHE A 56 17.27 1.11 16.26
N PHE A 57 18.60 1.03 16.23
CA PHE A 57 19.42 2.08 15.61
C PHE A 57 19.11 2.25 14.12
N ALA A 58 19.00 1.15 13.37
CA ALA A 58 18.68 1.18 11.95
C ALA A 58 17.31 1.82 11.66
N ILE A 59 16.28 1.49 12.45
CA ILE A 59 14.90 1.98 12.24
C ILE A 59 14.71 3.40 12.80
N VAL A 60 15.23 3.68 13.99
CA VAL A 60 14.97 4.94 14.69
C VAL A 60 16.00 6.01 14.31
N GLY A 61 17.19 5.62 13.84
CA GLY A 61 18.30 6.52 13.49
C GLY A 61 19.16 6.95 14.70
N CYS A 62 18.86 6.44 15.89
CA CYS A 62 19.66 6.65 17.08
C CYS A 62 19.57 5.43 18.01
N ASN A 63 20.55 5.26 18.90
CA ASN A 63 20.53 4.13 19.82
C ASN A 63 19.41 4.32 20.86
N VAL A 64 18.85 3.22 21.37
CA VAL A 64 17.71 3.25 22.31
C VAL A 64 17.96 4.09 23.57
N LYS A 65 19.19 4.10 24.11
CA LYS A 65 19.52 4.90 25.30
C LYS A 65 19.54 6.40 24.97
N GLU A 66 20.01 6.75 23.79
CA GLU A 66 19.97 8.12 23.27
C GLU A 66 18.53 8.55 23.03
N TYR A 67 17.71 7.70 22.40
CA TYR A 67 16.29 7.95 22.22
C TYR A 67 15.60 8.28 23.54
N ILE A 68 15.75 7.42 24.56
CA ILE A 68 15.20 7.64 25.91
C ILE A 68 15.66 8.98 26.49
N ARG A 69 16.96 9.29 26.36
CA ARG A 69 17.53 10.55 26.87
C ARG A 69 16.94 11.77 26.17
N LEU A 70 16.85 11.76 24.84
CA LEU A 70 16.34 12.88 24.06
C LEU A 70 14.84 13.09 24.30
N ARG A 71 14.06 12.01 24.44
CA ARG A 71 12.64 12.06 24.84
C ARG A 71 12.45 12.67 26.22
N ARG A 72 13.23 12.23 27.21
CA ARG A 72 13.24 12.82 28.56
C ARG A 72 13.60 14.31 28.54
N ILE A 73 14.59 14.72 27.74
CA ILE A 73 14.96 16.13 27.60
C ILE A 73 13.85 16.94 26.94
N HIS A 74 13.16 16.41 25.93
CA HIS A 74 12.03 17.08 25.30
C HIS A 74 10.89 17.36 26.28
N LEU A 75 10.47 16.34 27.02
CA LEU A 75 9.43 16.50 28.03
C LEU A 75 9.90 17.46 29.15
N ALA A 76 11.16 17.34 29.59
CA ALA A 76 11.75 18.27 30.55
C ALA A 76 11.77 19.72 30.03
N ALA A 77 12.06 19.94 28.75
CA ALA A 77 12.04 21.26 28.15
C ALA A 77 10.64 21.88 28.18
N GLN A 78 9.59 21.08 27.94
CA GLN A 78 8.19 21.51 28.04
C GLN A 78 7.83 21.92 29.48
N ASP A 79 8.17 21.07 30.46
CA ASP A 79 7.95 21.36 31.89
C ASP A 79 8.72 22.60 32.36
N LEU A 80 9.93 22.82 31.86
CA LEU A 80 10.72 24.00 32.23
C LEU A 80 10.07 25.31 31.75
N LEU A 81 9.31 25.28 30.65
CA LEU A 81 8.60 26.43 30.10
C LEU A 81 7.30 26.73 30.84
N SER A 82 6.65 25.73 31.44
CA SER A 82 5.45 25.96 32.26
C SER A 82 5.75 26.68 33.58
N ASN A 83 7.03 26.84 33.94
CA ASN A 83 7.55 27.55 35.13
C ASN A 83 7.13 27.00 36.51
N ASP A 84 6.58 25.78 36.57
CA ASP A 84 6.03 25.22 37.82
C ASP A 84 7.02 24.38 38.64
N CYS A 85 8.23 24.11 38.13
CA CYS A 85 9.20 23.20 38.77
C CYS A 85 10.62 23.79 38.81
N SER A 86 11.39 23.45 39.86
CA SER A 86 12.81 23.78 39.91
C SER A 86 13.60 22.91 38.92
N ILE A 87 14.80 23.35 38.49
CA ILE A 87 15.66 22.55 37.60
C ILE A 87 16.01 21.19 38.23
N LEU A 88 16.14 21.14 39.57
CA LEU A 88 16.42 19.91 40.30
C LEU A 88 15.21 18.96 40.28
N ASP A 89 14.01 19.48 40.53
CA ASP A 89 12.79 18.65 40.51
C ASP A 89 12.52 18.09 39.11
N THR A 90 12.74 18.91 38.08
CA THR A 90 12.68 18.45 36.69
C THR A 90 13.73 17.36 36.43
N ALA A 91 14.98 17.54 36.88
CA ALA A 91 16.02 16.52 36.71
C ALA A 91 15.61 15.17 37.34
N VAL A 92 15.10 15.20 38.58
CA VAL A 92 14.64 14.00 39.30
C VAL A 92 13.44 13.36 38.61
N LYS A 93 12.44 14.16 38.19
CA LYS A 93 11.24 13.68 37.48
C LYS A 93 11.57 12.89 36.22
N TYR A 94 12.63 13.28 35.51
CA TYR A 94 13.07 12.62 34.27
C TYR A 94 14.24 11.63 34.49
N GLY A 95 14.44 11.16 35.72
CA GLY A 95 15.35 10.05 36.03
C GLY A 95 16.84 10.40 35.93
N PHE A 96 17.21 11.67 36.09
CA PHE A 96 18.61 12.08 36.23
C PHE A 96 19.05 12.04 37.69
N THR A 97 20.24 11.52 37.95
CA THR A 97 20.77 11.35 39.31
C THR A 97 21.25 12.65 39.95
N SER A 98 21.45 13.71 39.16
CA SER A 98 21.83 15.04 39.64
C SER A 98 21.48 16.17 38.66
N ALA A 99 21.30 17.39 39.16
CA ALA A 99 21.08 18.59 38.34
C ALA A 99 22.24 18.85 37.34
N ASP A 100 23.48 18.48 37.69
CA ASP A 100 24.65 18.62 36.80
C ASP A 100 24.59 17.63 35.63
N SER A 101 24.23 16.38 35.91
CA SER A 101 24.07 15.36 34.85
C SER A 101 22.96 15.77 33.88
N PHE A 102 21.83 16.27 34.41
CA PHE A 102 20.74 16.83 33.63
C PHE A 102 21.20 18.02 32.79
N SER A 103 21.85 19.01 33.40
CA SER A 103 22.27 20.24 32.70
C SER A 103 23.25 19.97 31.56
N ARG A 104 24.17 18.99 31.73
CA ARG A 104 25.07 18.57 30.65
C ARG A 104 24.32 17.90 29.51
N ALA A 105 23.42 16.96 29.81
CA ALA A 105 22.62 16.27 28.81
C ALA A 105 21.68 17.24 28.07
N PHE A 106 21.00 18.11 28.81
CA PHE A 106 20.11 19.14 28.30
C PHE A 106 20.85 20.10 27.37
N LYS A 107 22.03 20.60 27.76
CA LYS A 107 22.86 21.45 26.90
C LYS A 107 23.34 20.72 25.65
N LYS A 108 23.70 19.43 25.76
CA LYS A 108 24.11 18.64 24.60
C LYS A 108 22.99 18.51 23.57
N ALA A 109 21.75 18.31 24.02
CA ALA A 109 20.59 18.14 23.15
C ALA A 109 20.06 19.48 22.60
N THR A 110 19.96 20.51 23.45
CA THR A 110 19.28 21.77 23.11
C THR A 110 20.23 22.90 22.69
N GLY A 111 21.53 22.76 22.97
CA GLY A 111 22.52 23.83 22.83
C GLY A 111 22.61 24.80 24.02
N PHE A 112 21.66 24.77 24.96
CA PHE A 112 21.55 25.76 26.05
C PHE A 112 21.51 25.10 27.43
N LEU A 113 21.94 25.84 28.46
CA LEU A 113 21.70 25.42 29.85
C LEU A 113 20.19 25.55 30.19
N PRO A 114 19.63 24.69 31.06
CA PRO A 114 18.21 24.74 31.43
C PRO A 114 17.73 26.12 31.89
N SER A 115 18.56 26.83 32.66
CA SER A 115 18.26 28.18 33.17
C SER A 115 18.17 29.24 32.07
N ILE A 116 19.01 29.12 31.03
CA ILE A 116 19.01 30.01 29.87
C ILE A 116 17.83 29.66 28.96
N PHE A 117 17.62 28.37 28.72
CA PHE A 117 16.53 27.85 27.90
C PHE A 117 15.17 28.35 28.38
N ARG A 118 14.91 28.24 29.69
CA ARG A 118 13.70 28.77 30.35
C ARG A 118 13.54 30.28 30.16
N LYS A 119 14.57 31.07 30.48
CA LYS A 119 14.51 32.54 30.42
C LYS A 119 14.26 33.08 29.01
N GLN A 120 14.69 32.34 27.99
CA GLN A 120 14.57 32.73 26.59
C GLN A 120 13.37 32.08 25.90
N GLU A 121 12.50 31.38 26.65
CA GLU A 121 11.28 30.72 26.16
C GLU A 121 11.53 29.88 24.89
N ARG A 122 12.67 29.18 24.86
CA ARG A 122 13.07 28.38 23.70
C ARG A 122 12.23 27.11 23.60
N GLN A 123 12.06 26.60 22.39
CA GLN A 123 11.45 25.30 22.16
C GLN A 123 12.51 24.28 21.75
N TYR A 124 12.33 23.05 22.23
CA TYR A 124 13.14 21.90 21.84
C TYR A 124 12.19 20.75 21.55
N ILE A 125 12.23 20.26 20.31
CA ILE A 125 11.29 19.26 19.80
C ILE A 125 12.08 18.00 19.50
N PHE A 126 11.75 16.94 20.21
CA PHE A 126 12.16 15.58 19.89
C PHE A 126 10.95 14.71 20.20
N GLU A 127 10.02 14.68 19.26
CA GLU A 127 8.77 13.95 19.42
C GLU A 127 9.01 12.44 19.52
N ARG A 128 8.01 11.75 20.07
CA ARG A 128 8.01 10.29 20.08
C ARG A 128 8.08 9.81 18.64
N VAL A 129 8.91 8.81 18.38
CA VAL A 129 8.96 8.17 17.07
C VAL A 129 7.75 7.24 16.93
N ASP A 130 7.02 7.42 15.84
CA ASP A 130 6.00 6.48 15.37
C ASP A 130 6.54 5.81 14.11
N ILE A 131 6.92 4.55 14.24
CA ILE A 131 7.46 3.74 13.15
C ILE A 131 6.38 3.48 12.11
N MET A 132 5.13 3.29 12.55
CA MET A 132 4.03 3.00 11.63
C MET A 132 3.77 4.22 10.76
N ASP A 133 3.68 5.41 11.34
CA ASP A 133 3.56 6.64 10.56
C ASP A 133 4.84 6.93 9.74
N LYS A 134 6.03 6.76 10.31
CA LYS A 134 7.28 7.07 9.61
C LYS A 134 7.46 6.25 8.34
N TYR A 135 7.15 4.95 8.39
CA TYR A 135 7.48 4.02 7.31
C TYR A 135 6.28 3.59 6.48
N PHE A 136 5.05 3.69 6.98
CA PHE A 136 3.86 3.21 6.26
C PHE A 136 2.90 4.32 5.89
N GLU A 137 2.24 4.13 4.76
CA GLU A 137 1.13 4.94 4.31
C GLU A 137 -0.13 4.65 5.13
N GLU A 138 -0.84 5.71 5.51
CA GLU A 138 -2.18 5.59 6.08
C GLU A 138 -3.13 5.00 5.03
N GLN A 139 -3.77 3.89 5.39
CA GLN A 139 -4.73 3.18 4.53
C GLN A 139 -6.17 3.56 4.90
N ASP A 140 -7.08 3.36 3.95
CA ASP A 140 -8.52 3.50 4.19
C ASP A 140 -8.97 2.47 5.23
N LEU A 141 -9.81 2.89 6.19
CA LEU A 141 -10.24 2.06 7.31
C LEU A 141 -10.91 0.76 6.85
N GLU A 142 -11.75 0.81 5.80
CA GLU A 142 -12.42 -0.39 5.27
C GLU A 142 -11.42 -1.37 4.66
N LEU A 143 -10.39 -0.85 3.98
CA LEU A 143 -9.29 -1.64 3.43
C LEU A 143 -8.45 -2.27 4.55
N SER A 144 -8.13 -1.52 5.60
CA SER A 144 -7.37 -2.01 6.74
C SER A 144 -8.12 -3.07 7.54
N GLU A 145 -9.44 -2.97 7.67
CA GLU A 145 -10.25 -4.01 8.30
C GLU A 145 -10.31 -5.29 7.45
N LYS A 146 -10.38 -5.15 6.13
CA LYS A 146 -10.46 -6.29 5.20
C LYS A 146 -9.12 -6.99 4.96
N TYR A 147 -8.02 -6.23 4.94
CA TYR A 147 -6.66 -6.70 4.69
C TYR A 147 -5.69 -6.16 5.75
N PRO A 148 -5.83 -6.56 7.02
CA PRO A 148 -5.02 -6.02 8.12
C PRO A 148 -3.51 -6.32 8.00
N ASP A 149 -3.17 -7.39 7.27
CA ASP A 149 -1.80 -7.84 7.01
C ASP A 149 -1.10 -7.07 5.88
N ILE A 150 -1.86 -6.48 4.95
CA ILE A 150 -1.29 -5.75 3.81
C ILE A 150 -1.02 -4.30 4.21
N LYS A 151 0.24 -3.86 4.08
CA LYS A 151 0.66 -2.49 4.40
C LYS A 151 1.48 -1.87 3.28
N VAL A 152 1.35 -0.57 3.06
CA VAL A 152 2.13 0.12 2.03
C VAL A 152 3.30 0.85 2.67
N LEU A 153 4.50 0.41 2.34
CA LEU A 153 5.76 1.01 2.77
C LEU A 153 6.06 2.25 1.91
N LYS A 154 6.26 3.40 2.57
CA LYS A 154 6.42 4.73 1.96
C LYS A 154 7.65 4.80 1.04
N GLU A 155 8.74 4.13 1.41
CA GLU A 155 9.96 4.11 0.61
C GLU A 155 10.84 2.91 1.02
N THR A 156 11.12 2.00 0.10
CA THR A 156 12.34 1.20 0.16
C THR A 156 13.46 2.04 -0.43
N GLY A 157 14.53 2.27 0.34
CA GLY A 157 15.71 2.97 -0.18
C GLY A 157 16.41 2.14 -1.27
N SER A 158 17.21 2.80 -2.10
CA SER A 158 18.02 2.12 -3.09
C SER A 158 19.10 1.24 -2.43
N PHE A 159 19.45 0.13 -3.05
CA PHE A 159 20.53 -0.74 -2.57
C PHE A 159 21.25 -1.45 -3.72
N TYR A 160 22.48 -1.86 -3.46
CA TYR A 160 23.20 -2.79 -4.33
C TYR A 160 23.05 -4.23 -3.85
N GLY A 161 22.90 -5.14 -4.81
CA GLY A 161 22.78 -6.57 -4.57
C GLY A 161 23.73 -7.37 -5.44
N ALA A 162 24.27 -8.45 -4.88
CA ALA A 162 24.90 -9.52 -5.63
C ALA A 162 23.82 -10.54 -6.00
N ALA A 163 23.61 -10.75 -7.29
CA ALA A 163 22.51 -11.54 -7.85
C ALA A 163 23.03 -12.78 -8.57
N PHE A 164 22.40 -13.93 -8.33
CA PHE A 164 22.64 -15.17 -9.07
C PHE A 164 21.32 -15.63 -9.70
N ARG A 165 21.35 -15.89 -11.01
CA ARG A 165 20.21 -16.36 -11.79
C ARG A 165 20.39 -17.81 -12.17
N ALA A 166 19.30 -18.58 -12.08
CA ALA A 166 19.22 -19.92 -12.64
C ALA A 166 18.03 -20.02 -13.60
N ASP A 167 18.20 -20.84 -14.65
CA ASP A 167 17.15 -21.21 -15.60
C ASP A 167 17.07 -22.74 -15.61
N SER A 168 16.07 -23.31 -14.93
CA SER A 168 15.90 -24.76 -14.79
C SER A 168 14.44 -25.12 -14.52
N LYS A 169 14.17 -26.40 -14.23
CA LYS A 169 12.84 -26.86 -13.77
C LYS A 169 12.59 -26.57 -12.28
N THR A 170 13.64 -26.21 -11.55
CA THR A 170 13.63 -25.86 -10.12
C THR A 170 14.55 -24.65 -9.87
N PRO A 171 14.34 -23.54 -10.60
CA PRO A 171 15.31 -22.45 -10.67
C PRO A 171 15.49 -21.73 -9.33
N GLU A 172 14.50 -21.74 -8.43
CA GLU A 172 14.62 -21.23 -7.07
C GLU A 172 15.75 -21.96 -6.35
N ASN A 173 15.71 -23.29 -6.34
CA ASN A 173 16.68 -24.11 -5.61
C ASN A 173 18.10 -23.88 -6.16
N ASP A 174 18.23 -23.89 -7.49
CA ASP A 174 19.51 -23.71 -8.15
C ASP A 174 20.08 -22.30 -7.92
N ALA A 175 19.23 -21.27 -7.94
CA ALA A 175 19.65 -19.89 -7.70
C ALA A 175 20.06 -19.68 -6.23
N PHE A 176 19.30 -20.23 -5.27
CA PHE A 176 19.64 -20.18 -3.85
C PHE A 176 20.97 -20.90 -3.56
N MET A 177 21.18 -22.08 -4.14
CA MET A 177 22.43 -22.82 -4.00
C MET A 177 23.62 -22.05 -4.58
N GLY A 178 23.50 -21.56 -5.82
CA GLY A 178 24.56 -20.81 -6.49
C GLY A 178 24.94 -19.54 -5.74
N LEU A 179 23.95 -18.75 -5.28
CA LEU A 179 24.24 -17.55 -4.51
C LEU A 179 24.84 -17.88 -3.14
N LYS A 180 24.35 -18.91 -2.45
CA LYS A 180 24.86 -19.30 -1.14
C LYS A 180 26.33 -19.72 -1.20
N GLU A 181 26.71 -20.52 -2.20
CA GLU A 181 28.12 -20.91 -2.39
C GLU A 181 29.03 -19.69 -2.59
N TRP A 182 28.58 -18.71 -3.36
CA TRP A 182 29.30 -17.45 -3.55
C TRP A 182 29.35 -16.61 -2.27
N PHE A 183 28.22 -16.50 -1.56
CA PHE A 183 28.09 -15.75 -0.30
C PHE A 183 29.08 -16.27 0.75
N ASP A 184 29.13 -17.58 0.95
CA ASP A 184 30.01 -18.23 1.92
C ASP A 184 31.49 -18.04 1.54
N ARG A 185 31.83 -18.18 0.25
CA ARG A 185 33.21 -18.02 -0.25
C ARG A 185 33.75 -16.61 -0.05
N ASN A 186 32.88 -15.61 -0.15
CA ASN A 186 33.25 -14.19 -0.04
C ASN A 186 33.04 -13.62 1.37
N ASN A 187 32.64 -14.44 2.35
CA ASN A 187 32.38 -14.03 3.74
C ASN A 187 31.43 -12.82 3.85
N ILE A 188 30.41 -12.76 2.99
CA ILE A 188 29.50 -11.61 2.93
C ILE A 188 28.79 -11.38 4.26
N GLY A 189 28.45 -12.45 4.99
CA GLY A 189 27.83 -12.35 6.31
C GLY A 189 28.67 -11.61 7.36
N ASP A 190 30.00 -11.64 7.24
CA ASP A 190 30.90 -10.90 8.12
C ASP A 190 31.08 -9.44 7.66
N ILE A 191 31.03 -9.22 6.34
CA ILE A 191 31.21 -7.90 5.71
C ILE A 191 29.96 -7.03 5.86
N MET A 192 28.77 -7.62 5.68
CA MET A 192 27.49 -6.92 5.78
C MET A 192 26.54 -7.68 6.73
N PRO A 193 26.73 -7.62 8.05
CA PRO A 193 25.95 -8.43 9.01
C PRO A 193 24.45 -8.17 9.08
N ASP A 194 23.97 -7.13 8.40
CA ASP A 194 22.57 -6.74 8.22
C ASP A 194 22.07 -7.00 6.78
N TYR A 195 22.72 -7.91 6.05
CA TYR A 195 22.33 -8.28 4.71
C TYR A 195 20.87 -8.76 4.64
N ARG A 196 20.22 -8.47 3.52
CA ARG A 196 18.87 -8.93 3.19
C ARG A 196 18.93 -9.82 1.96
N VAL A 197 18.00 -10.76 1.85
CA VAL A 197 17.93 -11.71 0.74
C VAL A 197 16.60 -11.59 0.05
N TYR A 198 16.63 -11.33 -1.25
CA TYR A 198 15.46 -11.21 -2.11
C TYR A 198 15.48 -12.29 -3.18
N GLY A 199 14.32 -12.76 -3.59
CA GLY A 199 14.13 -13.60 -4.75
C GLY A 199 13.03 -13.06 -5.66
N TYR A 200 13.08 -13.38 -6.94
CA TYR A 200 11.99 -13.11 -7.87
C TYR A 200 12.08 -13.94 -9.16
N ASP A 201 10.90 -14.25 -9.71
CA ASP A 201 10.78 -14.83 -11.04
C ASP A 201 11.28 -13.88 -12.12
N ILE A 202 11.98 -14.43 -13.11
CA ILE A 202 12.33 -13.70 -14.33
C ILE A 202 11.10 -13.61 -15.23
N PRO A 203 10.60 -12.40 -15.54
CA PRO A 203 9.41 -12.23 -16.36
C PRO A 203 9.57 -12.89 -17.74
N ASN A 204 8.52 -13.58 -18.19
CA ASN A 204 8.44 -14.23 -19.52
C ASN A 204 9.59 -15.22 -19.82
N SER A 205 10.15 -15.87 -18.79
CA SER A 205 11.24 -16.85 -18.95
C SER A 205 10.77 -18.29 -19.13
N GLY A 206 9.47 -18.55 -18.91
CA GLY A 206 8.88 -19.89 -19.01
C GLY A 206 8.99 -20.48 -20.41
N LYS A 207 9.47 -21.72 -20.49
CA LYS A 207 9.63 -22.51 -21.71
C LYS A 207 8.65 -23.68 -21.71
N GLU A 208 8.35 -24.21 -22.90
CA GLU A 208 7.42 -25.33 -23.08
C GLU A 208 7.85 -26.61 -22.32
N ASP A 209 9.14 -26.77 -22.03
CA ASP A 209 9.68 -27.92 -21.30
C ASP A 209 9.54 -27.81 -19.77
N GLY A 210 8.89 -26.74 -19.29
CA GLY A 210 8.70 -26.44 -17.87
C GLY A 210 9.87 -25.71 -17.22
N THR A 211 10.91 -25.36 -17.98
CA THR A 211 12.02 -24.52 -17.50
C THR A 211 11.56 -23.08 -17.39
N TYR A 212 11.95 -22.39 -16.31
CA TYR A 212 11.79 -20.94 -16.16
C TYR A 212 12.99 -20.37 -15.41
N GLY A 213 13.09 -19.04 -15.36
CA GLY A 213 14.17 -18.34 -14.71
C GLY A 213 13.75 -17.78 -13.35
N TYR A 214 14.64 -17.90 -12.37
CA TYR A 214 14.52 -17.28 -11.05
C TYR A 214 15.87 -16.66 -10.66
N GLU A 215 15.82 -15.57 -9.91
CA GLU A 215 17.04 -14.89 -9.46
C GLU A 215 16.95 -14.59 -7.97
N VAL A 216 18.05 -14.88 -7.26
CA VAL A 216 18.22 -14.56 -5.85
C VAL A 216 19.27 -13.47 -5.73
N VAL A 217 19.05 -12.54 -4.80
CA VAL A 217 19.87 -11.36 -4.57
C VAL A 217 20.17 -11.25 -3.09
N VAL A 218 21.44 -11.05 -2.73
CA VAL A 218 21.85 -10.66 -1.38
C VAL A 218 22.37 -9.23 -1.42
N THR A 219 21.93 -8.38 -0.49
CA THR A 219 22.43 -7.01 -0.40
C THR A 219 23.93 -7.00 -0.09
N ILE A 220 24.64 -6.02 -0.65
CA ILE A 220 26.09 -5.83 -0.47
C ILE A 220 26.37 -4.34 -0.23
N PRO A 221 27.53 -3.99 0.37
CA PRO A 221 27.96 -2.59 0.47
C PRO A 221 28.07 -1.92 -0.90
N ASP A 222 27.79 -0.62 -0.95
CA ASP A 222 27.76 0.17 -2.20
C ASP A 222 29.08 0.11 -2.97
N ASP A 223 30.21 0.11 -2.26
CA ASP A 223 31.56 0.05 -2.80
C ASP A 223 32.09 -1.39 -3.00
N PHE A 224 31.30 -2.41 -2.67
CA PHE A 224 31.72 -3.81 -2.80
C PHE A 224 31.82 -4.23 -4.27
N GLU A 225 32.97 -4.79 -4.65
CA GLU A 225 33.19 -5.36 -5.99
C GLU A 225 32.77 -6.83 -6.02
N VAL A 226 31.78 -7.15 -6.86
CA VAL A 226 31.32 -8.53 -7.06
C VAL A 226 32.29 -9.25 -7.98
N MET A 227 33.03 -10.21 -7.40
CA MET A 227 33.97 -11.09 -8.11
C MET A 227 33.47 -12.53 -8.08
N GLY A 228 33.65 -13.27 -9.18
CA GLY A 228 33.26 -14.68 -9.27
C GLY A 228 32.34 -14.97 -10.44
N GLU A 229 32.30 -16.24 -10.85
CA GLU A 229 31.48 -16.69 -11.98
C GLU A 229 30.01 -16.83 -11.57
N GLY A 230 29.09 -16.35 -12.42
CA GLY A 230 27.64 -16.50 -12.22
C GLY A 230 26.96 -15.49 -11.30
N VAL A 231 27.71 -14.61 -10.62
CA VAL A 231 27.14 -13.56 -9.76
C VAL A 231 27.38 -12.18 -10.36
N VAL A 232 26.32 -11.36 -10.41
CA VAL A 232 26.37 -10.00 -10.98
C VAL A 232 25.95 -8.96 -9.96
N LYS A 233 26.60 -7.81 -9.97
CA LYS A 233 26.19 -6.65 -9.17
C LYS A 233 24.99 -5.96 -9.85
N LYS A 234 23.93 -5.69 -9.08
CA LYS A 234 22.73 -4.97 -9.54
C LYS A 234 22.41 -3.80 -8.61
N HIS A 235 21.86 -2.74 -9.20
CA HIS A 235 21.30 -1.61 -8.47
C HIS A 235 19.78 -1.75 -8.43
N PHE A 236 19.20 -1.57 -7.25
CA PHE A 236 17.76 -1.52 -7.04
C PHE A 236 17.43 -0.09 -6.59
N GLU A 237 16.62 0.63 -7.36
CA GLU A 237 16.23 2.01 -7.05
C GLU A 237 15.35 2.11 -5.79
N GLY A 238 14.66 1.02 -5.43
CA GLY A 238 13.64 1.03 -4.39
C GLY A 238 12.33 1.65 -4.87
N GLY A 239 11.49 2.12 -3.94
CA GLY A 239 10.19 2.74 -4.24
C GLY A 239 9.08 2.37 -3.26
N LEU A 240 7.83 2.59 -3.67
CA LEU A 240 6.65 2.20 -2.87
C LEU A 240 6.34 0.72 -3.08
N TYR A 241 6.09 0.03 -1.98
CA TYR A 241 5.73 -1.39 -2.00
C TYR A 241 4.55 -1.65 -1.07
N ALA A 242 3.54 -2.37 -1.55
CA ALA A 242 2.61 -3.07 -0.69
C ALA A 242 3.29 -4.36 -0.20
N VAL A 243 3.24 -4.60 1.11
CA VAL A 243 3.98 -5.66 1.79
C VAL A 243 3.03 -6.51 2.62
N THR A 244 3.22 -7.82 2.58
CA THR A 244 2.57 -8.79 3.49
C THR A 244 3.52 -9.93 3.84
N GLU A 245 3.36 -10.50 5.04
CA GLU A 245 4.13 -11.67 5.49
C GLU A 245 3.37 -12.96 5.10
N THR A 246 4.11 -13.97 4.63
CA THR A 246 3.56 -15.30 4.31
C THR A 246 4.65 -16.37 4.37
N THR A 247 4.35 -17.56 3.85
CA THR A 247 5.31 -18.66 3.69
C THR A 247 5.45 -19.02 2.22
N VAL A 248 6.54 -19.67 1.84
CA VAL A 248 6.70 -20.17 0.45
C VAL A 248 5.55 -21.13 0.09
N GLY A 249 5.06 -21.92 1.05
CA GLY A 249 3.90 -22.81 0.85
C GLY A 249 2.58 -22.09 0.55
N ASP A 250 2.39 -20.86 1.02
CA ASP A 250 1.16 -20.06 0.82
C ASP A 250 1.35 -18.87 -0.13
N ILE A 251 2.50 -18.78 -0.81
CA ILE A 251 2.90 -17.62 -1.63
C ILE A 251 1.88 -17.26 -2.71
N VAL A 252 1.31 -18.27 -3.40
CA VAL A 252 0.32 -18.06 -4.47
C VAL A 252 -0.95 -17.39 -3.92
N LYS A 253 -1.41 -17.81 -2.73
CA LYS A 253 -2.60 -17.21 -2.09
C LYS A 253 -2.32 -15.76 -1.69
N ALA A 254 -1.11 -15.47 -1.20
CA ALA A 254 -0.72 -14.13 -0.83
C ALA A 254 -0.65 -13.19 -2.06
N TRP A 255 -0.08 -13.63 -3.18
CA TRP A 255 -0.11 -12.88 -4.43
C TRP A 255 -1.54 -12.63 -4.94
N GLN A 256 -2.43 -13.63 -4.89
CA GLN A 256 -3.85 -13.46 -5.24
C GLN A 256 -4.57 -12.44 -4.33
N ARG A 257 -4.25 -12.43 -3.02
CA ARG A 257 -4.76 -11.44 -2.08
C ARG A 257 -4.32 -10.03 -2.46
N PHE A 258 -3.05 -9.84 -2.84
CA PHE A 258 -2.60 -8.54 -3.32
C PHE A 258 -3.35 -8.05 -4.55
N ILE A 259 -3.63 -8.92 -5.53
CA ILE A 259 -4.43 -8.53 -6.71
C ILE A 259 -5.83 -8.08 -6.28
N SER A 260 -6.47 -8.81 -5.37
CA SER A 260 -7.78 -8.43 -4.82
C SER A 260 -7.73 -7.11 -4.03
N TRP A 261 -6.64 -6.86 -3.30
CA TRP A 261 -6.41 -5.61 -2.59
C TRP A 261 -6.19 -4.46 -3.57
N LEU A 262 -5.38 -4.65 -4.62
CA LEU A 262 -5.14 -3.65 -5.67
C LEU A 262 -6.44 -3.19 -6.33
N ASP A 263 -7.38 -4.11 -6.59
CA ASP A 263 -8.66 -3.82 -7.24
C ASP A 263 -9.47 -2.74 -6.52
N ILE A 264 -9.43 -2.71 -5.18
CA ILE A 264 -10.20 -1.78 -4.35
C ILE A 264 -9.36 -0.64 -3.74
N SER A 265 -8.04 -0.82 -3.69
CA SER A 265 -7.12 0.16 -3.11
C SER A 265 -6.95 1.41 -3.98
N ARG A 266 -6.32 2.45 -3.40
CA ARG A 266 -5.87 3.63 -4.14
C ARG A 266 -4.57 3.41 -4.93
N TYR A 267 -4.09 2.19 -5.01
CA TYR A 267 -2.81 1.83 -5.61
C TYR A 267 -3.01 0.97 -6.86
N GLU A 268 -2.06 1.03 -7.78
CA GLU A 268 -1.94 0.14 -8.92
C GLU A 268 -0.53 -0.47 -8.96
N MET A 269 -0.37 -1.56 -9.72
CA MET A 269 0.91 -2.23 -9.86
C MET A 269 1.95 -1.26 -10.42
N GLY A 270 3.05 -1.08 -9.68
CA GLY A 270 4.18 -0.26 -10.10
C GLY A 270 5.05 -0.96 -11.14
N ALA A 271 5.99 -0.21 -11.74
CA ALA A 271 6.87 -0.72 -12.80
C ALA A 271 8.10 -1.49 -12.26
N HIS A 272 8.33 -1.49 -10.95
CA HIS A 272 9.46 -2.21 -10.35
C HIS A 272 9.17 -3.73 -10.32
N GLN A 273 10.17 -4.52 -9.93
CA GLN A 273 10.04 -5.96 -9.79
C GLN A 273 9.32 -6.31 -8.47
N CYS A 274 8.45 -7.32 -8.50
CA CYS A 274 7.96 -7.99 -7.29
C CYS A 274 9.11 -8.67 -6.57
N LEU A 275 9.26 -8.45 -5.26
CA LEU A 275 10.35 -9.06 -4.49
C LEU A 275 9.80 -10.02 -3.44
N GLU A 276 10.51 -11.12 -3.25
CA GLU A 276 10.27 -12.09 -2.19
C GLU A 276 11.44 -11.95 -1.21
N GLU A 277 11.25 -11.23 -0.11
CA GLU A 277 12.29 -11.16 0.92
C GLU A 277 12.25 -12.43 1.77
N HIS A 278 13.34 -13.18 1.78
CA HIS A 278 13.44 -14.41 2.54
C HIS A 278 13.98 -14.16 3.94
N GLU A 279 13.33 -14.76 4.94
CA GLU A 279 13.92 -14.84 6.28
C GLU A 279 15.29 -15.51 6.18
N ILE A 280 16.31 -14.88 6.75
CA ILE A 280 17.71 -15.31 6.60
C ILE A 280 17.91 -16.76 7.05
N ASP A 281 17.42 -17.08 8.24
CA ASP A 281 17.65 -18.39 8.84
C ASP A 281 16.89 -19.50 8.11
N SER A 282 15.57 -19.36 7.95
CA SER A 282 14.71 -20.40 7.38
C SER A 282 14.71 -20.42 5.85
N GLY A 283 15.03 -19.31 5.20
CA GLY A 283 14.84 -19.13 3.75
C GLY A 283 16.12 -18.98 2.94
N PHE A 284 17.25 -18.61 3.56
CA PHE A 284 18.55 -18.52 2.87
C PHE A 284 19.59 -19.50 3.43
N LEU A 285 19.89 -19.45 4.72
CA LEU A 285 20.96 -20.26 5.31
C LEU A 285 20.57 -21.73 5.53
N LYS A 286 19.34 -21.98 5.97
CA LYS A 286 18.82 -23.33 6.29
C LYS A 286 17.51 -23.60 5.54
N ARG A 287 17.49 -23.23 4.25
CA ARG A 287 16.33 -23.40 3.39
C ARG A 287 15.88 -24.87 3.36
N ASP A 288 14.68 -25.13 3.87
CA ASP A 288 14.05 -26.45 3.85
C ASP A 288 13.19 -26.61 2.60
N PHE A 289 13.79 -27.15 1.55
CA PHE A 289 13.14 -27.34 0.25
C PHE A 289 12.00 -28.35 0.28
N GLU A 290 11.94 -29.23 1.28
CA GLU A 290 10.91 -30.25 1.39
C GLU A 290 9.65 -29.72 2.10
N ASN A 291 9.80 -28.69 2.95
CA ASN A 291 8.71 -28.12 3.74
C ASN A 291 8.61 -26.60 3.52
N PRO A 292 8.17 -26.15 2.33
CA PRO A 292 8.11 -24.73 1.97
C PRO A 292 7.20 -23.88 2.88
N GLU A 293 6.24 -24.49 3.57
CA GLU A 293 5.40 -23.85 4.57
C GLU A 293 6.18 -23.38 5.81
N ASN A 294 7.39 -23.90 6.05
CA ASN A 294 8.25 -23.45 7.14
C ASN A 294 9.15 -22.28 6.75
N ILE A 295 9.26 -21.96 5.45
CA ILE A 295 10.08 -20.87 4.96
C ILE A 295 9.25 -19.59 4.97
N ARG A 296 9.58 -18.65 5.85
CA ARG A 296 8.90 -17.36 5.94
C ARG A 296 9.45 -16.37 4.94
N ILE A 297 8.55 -15.58 4.36
CA ILE A 297 8.89 -14.54 3.40
C ILE A 297 8.03 -13.30 3.62
N ASN A 298 8.57 -12.14 3.30
CA ASN A 298 7.78 -10.93 3.08
C ASN A 298 7.67 -10.70 1.59
N LEU A 299 6.44 -10.59 1.09
CA LEU A 299 6.20 -10.26 -0.31
C LEU A 299 6.11 -8.76 -0.48
N TYR A 300 6.82 -8.24 -1.46
CA TYR A 300 6.85 -6.83 -1.82
C TYR A 300 6.25 -6.69 -3.21
N MET A 301 4.99 -6.24 -3.28
CA MET A 301 4.35 -5.84 -4.52
C MET A 301 4.67 -4.37 -4.80
N PRO A 302 5.34 -4.04 -5.91
CA PRO A 302 5.62 -2.66 -6.26
C PRO A 302 4.30 -1.98 -6.55
N VAL A 303 4.11 -0.80 -5.98
CA VAL A 303 2.90 -0.03 -6.18
C VAL A 303 3.22 1.40 -6.51
N VAL A 304 2.37 1.99 -7.33
CA VAL A 304 2.28 3.44 -7.43
C VAL A 304 0.91 3.85 -6.90
N LYS A 305 0.84 5.01 -6.25
CA LYS A 305 -0.46 5.61 -5.97
C LYS A 305 -1.10 5.82 -7.34
N ARG A 306 -2.30 5.25 -7.57
CA ARG A 306 -3.14 5.66 -8.69
C ARG A 306 -3.16 7.17 -8.58
N SER A 307 -2.71 7.87 -9.62
CA SER A 307 -2.66 9.34 -9.63
C SER A 307 -3.92 9.84 -8.95
N GLN A 308 -3.78 10.50 -7.79
CA GLN A 308 -4.89 10.89 -6.91
C GLN A 308 -6.09 11.24 -7.77
N THR A 309 -7.14 10.44 -7.70
CA THR A 309 -8.09 10.24 -8.79
C THR A 309 -8.32 11.51 -9.61
N GLU A 310 -7.92 11.52 -10.88
CA GLU A 310 -8.30 12.60 -11.77
C GLU A 310 -9.81 12.55 -11.95
N TYR A 311 -10.51 13.33 -11.13
CA TYR A 311 -11.87 13.68 -11.43
C TYR A 311 -11.83 14.54 -12.69
N GLY A 312 -12.09 13.93 -13.83
CA GLY A 312 -12.20 14.66 -15.07
C GLY A 312 -13.31 15.70 -14.98
N LYS A 313 -13.18 16.78 -15.74
CA LYS A 313 -14.28 17.72 -15.98
C LYS A 313 -14.56 17.74 -17.46
N VAL A 314 -15.79 17.43 -17.83
CA VAL A 314 -16.20 17.38 -19.23
C VAL A 314 -17.51 18.12 -19.42
N THR A 315 -17.68 18.69 -20.60
CA THR A 315 -18.98 19.17 -21.06
C THR A 315 -19.47 18.24 -22.14
N LEU A 316 -20.52 17.47 -21.85
CA LEU A 316 -21.21 16.69 -22.87
C LEU A 316 -22.09 17.66 -23.66
N GLN A 317 -21.92 17.67 -24.98
CA GLN A 317 -22.74 18.47 -25.88
C GLN A 317 -24.10 17.79 -26.12
N PRO A 318 -25.14 18.57 -26.46
CA PRO A 318 -26.38 18.00 -26.93
C PRO A 318 -26.15 17.04 -28.10
N VAL A 319 -26.70 15.82 -28.01
CA VAL A 319 -26.53 14.80 -29.05
C VAL A 319 -27.82 14.02 -29.26
N ARG A 320 -28.11 13.67 -30.51
CA ARG A 320 -29.26 12.87 -30.88
C ARG A 320 -29.05 11.43 -30.41
N VAL A 321 -30.04 10.86 -29.72
CA VAL A 321 -29.99 9.51 -29.16
C VAL A 321 -31.27 8.75 -29.47
N ALA A 322 -31.14 7.44 -29.73
CA ALA A 322 -32.22 6.48 -29.58
C ALA A 322 -32.30 6.04 -28.12
N TYR A 323 -33.49 5.88 -27.56
CA TYR A 323 -33.65 5.53 -26.17
C TYR A 323 -34.86 4.62 -25.90
N TYR A 324 -34.73 3.85 -24.82
CA TYR A 324 -35.80 3.04 -24.26
C TYR A 324 -35.79 3.16 -22.75
N ARG A 325 -36.98 3.32 -22.15
CA ARG A 325 -37.17 3.40 -20.70
C ARG A 325 -38.19 2.37 -20.24
N GLU A 326 -37.87 1.66 -19.18
CA GLU A 326 -38.77 0.70 -18.55
C GLU A 326 -38.92 0.99 -17.05
N TYR A 327 -40.06 0.58 -16.49
CA TYR A 327 -40.37 0.68 -15.06
C TYR A 327 -40.74 -0.71 -14.53
N GLY A 328 -40.19 -1.09 -13.39
CA GLY A 328 -40.50 -2.38 -12.75
C GLY A 328 -40.37 -2.36 -11.24
N ASN A 329 -40.83 -3.43 -10.61
CA ASN A 329 -40.76 -3.60 -9.15
C ASN A 329 -39.43 -4.23 -8.70
N ASP A 330 -38.72 -4.88 -9.63
CA ASP A 330 -37.42 -5.52 -9.41
C ASP A 330 -36.35 -4.74 -10.17
N SER A 331 -35.37 -4.20 -9.45
CA SER A 331 -34.35 -3.31 -10.03
C SER A 331 -33.46 -4.04 -11.05
N GLU A 332 -32.98 -5.24 -10.70
CA GLU A 332 -32.04 -6.00 -11.51
C GLU A 332 -32.72 -6.50 -12.80
N GLN A 333 -33.93 -7.04 -12.67
CA GLN A 333 -34.70 -7.49 -13.82
C GLN A 333 -35.06 -6.33 -14.75
N THR A 334 -35.44 -5.16 -14.19
CA THR A 334 -35.76 -3.98 -15.01
C THR A 334 -34.52 -3.49 -15.76
N ALA A 335 -33.37 -3.41 -15.09
CA ALA A 335 -32.11 -3.05 -15.74
C ALA A 335 -31.78 -4.05 -16.87
N HIS A 336 -31.83 -5.35 -16.58
CA HIS A 336 -31.56 -6.40 -17.56
C HIS A 336 -32.45 -6.30 -18.80
N ASN A 337 -33.75 -6.03 -18.62
CA ASN A 337 -34.68 -5.87 -19.74
C ASN A 337 -34.30 -4.69 -20.65
N VAL A 338 -34.01 -3.52 -20.05
CA VAL A 338 -33.64 -2.32 -20.81
C VAL A 338 -32.35 -2.52 -21.60
N PHE A 339 -31.33 -3.13 -20.98
CA PHE A 339 -30.09 -3.53 -21.67
C PHE A 339 -30.39 -4.48 -22.83
N LYS A 340 -31.16 -5.54 -22.59
CA LYS A 340 -31.50 -6.53 -23.61
C LYS A 340 -32.19 -5.89 -24.81
N VAL A 341 -33.17 -5.02 -24.58
CA VAL A 341 -33.92 -4.33 -25.64
C VAL A 341 -32.98 -3.44 -26.47
N MET A 342 -32.22 -2.57 -25.82
CA MET A 342 -31.37 -1.60 -26.54
C MET A 342 -30.19 -2.25 -27.27
N LEU A 343 -29.54 -3.24 -26.65
CA LEU A 343 -28.43 -3.97 -27.30
C LEU A 343 -28.93 -4.79 -28.49
N THR A 344 -30.10 -5.43 -28.37
CA THR A 344 -30.73 -6.17 -29.49
C THR A 344 -31.08 -5.24 -30.63
N TRP A 345 -31.66 -4.07 -30.31
CA TRP A 345 -32.00 -3.05 -31.31
C TRP A 345 -30.76 -2.50 -32.03
N ALA A 346 -29.68 -2.19 -31.29
CA ALA A 346 -28.44 -1.69 -31.87
C ALA A 346 -27.80 -2.71 -32.83
N LYS A 347 -27.75 -3.99 -32.42
CA LYS A 347 -27.28 -5.11 -33.26
C LYS A 347 -28.14 -5.26 -34.52
N LYS A 348 -29.47 -5.23 -34.39
CA LYS A 348 -30.42 -5.35 -35.52
C LYS A 348 -30.22 -4.24 -36.56
N ASN A 349 -29.97 -3.01 -36.10
CA ASN A 349 -29.75 -1.84 -36.95
C ASN A 349 -28.29 -1.68 -37.41
N ARG A 350 -27.42 -2.64 -37.09
CA ARG A 350 -26.00 -2.64 -37.48
C ARG A 350 -25.26 -1.36 -37.09
N LEU A 351 -25.57 -0.83 -35.91
CA LEU A 351 -24.87 0.34 -35.39
C LEU A 351 -23.40 -0.02 -35.12
N ASP A 352 -22.51 0.93 -35.42
CA ASP A 352 -21.08 0.81 -35.18
C ASP A 352 -20.78 1.15 -33.71
N CYS A 353 -20.49 0.13 -32.91
CA CYS A 353 -20.19 0.29 -31.48
C CYS A 353 -18.96 1.17 -31.21
N SER A 354 -18.04 1.32 -32.18
CA SER A 354 -16.86 2.19 -32.02
C SER A 354 -17.18 3.68 -32.21
N LYS A 355 -18.33 4.00 -32.81
CA LYS A 355 -18.79 5.37 -33.09
C LYS A 355 -19.96 5.80 -32.21
N CYS A 356 -20.71 4.84 -31.69
CA CYS A 356 -21.82 5.10 -30.78
C CYS A 356 -21.37 5.09 -29.32
N LYS A 357 -21.94 6.00 -28.53
CA LYS A 357 -21.85 5.97 -27.07
C LYS A 357 -23.15 5.46 -26.49
N MET A 358 -23.06 4.68 -25.42
CA MET A 358 -24.21 4.25 -24.64
C MET A 358 -24.21 4.94 -23.28
N TYR A 359 -25.31 5.64 -23.00
CA TYR A 359 -25.55 6.29 -21.73
C TYR A 359 -26.71 5.63 -20.98
N LEU A 360 -26.65 5.63 -19.66
CA LEU A 360 -27.69 5.11 -18.79
C LEU A 360 -28.12 6.17 -17.77
N TYR A 361 -29.43 6.33 -17.67
CA TYR A 361 -30.11 6.99 -16.56
C TYR A 361 -30.80 5.96 -15.68
N ASN A 362 -30.84 6.26 -14.39
CA ASN A 362 -31.60 5.51 -13.41
C ASN A 362 -32.17 6.46 -12.33
N HIS A 363 -33.02 5.92 -11.48
CA HIS A 363 -33.61 6.59 -10.33
C HIS A 363 -32.59 7.06 -9.26
N GLY A 364 -31.31 6.68 -9.41
CA GLY A 364 -30.19 6.95 -8.52
C GLY A 364 -30.50 6.68 -7.05
N PHE A 365 -30.07 7.58 -6.17
CA PHE A 365 -30.16 7.38 -4.72
C PHE A 365 -31.55 7.72 -4.13
N THR A 366 -32.56 7.90 -4.98
CA THR A 366 -33.92 8.25 -4.53
C THR A 366 -34.76 7.00 -4.28
N LYS A 367 -35.47 6.97 -3.15
CA LYS A 367 -36.40 5.89 -2.86
C LYS A 367 -37.62 5.99 -3.78
N VAL A 368 -37.78 5.01 -4.67
CA VAL A 368 -38.88 4.96 -5.64
C VAL A 368 -39.80 3.76 -5.38
N LYS A 369 -41.07 3.88 -5.78
CA LYS A 369 -42.04 2.77 -5.71
C LYS A 369 -41.85 1.75 -6.84
N LYS A 370 -41.36 2.22 -7.99
CA LYS A 370 -40.96 1.41 -9.14
C LYS A 370 -39.59 1.89 -9.59
N PHE A 371 -38.67 0.95 -9.75
CA PHE A 371 -37.38 1.20 -10.34
C PHE A 371 -37.57 1.55 -11.81
N TRP A 372 -36.70 2.42 -12.32
CA TRP A 372 -36.67 2.71 -13.74
C TRP A 372 -35.23 2.88 -14.21
N PHE A 373 -35.03 2.47 -15.45
CA PHE A 373 -33.77 2.55 -16.18
C PHE A 373 -34.08 3.06 -17.58
N GLU A 374 -33.20 3.90 -18.11
CA GLU A 374 -33.27 4.38 -19.48
C GLU A 374 -31.89 4.28 -20.10
N ILE A 375 -31.79 3.52 -21.18
CA ILE A 375 -30.58 3.46 -21.99
C ILE A 375 -30.76 4.32 -23.22
N MET A 376 -29.72 5.07 -23.54
CA MET A 376 -29.62 5.97 -24.68
C MET A 376 -28.39 5.59 -25.51
N ILE A 377 -28.54 5.47 -26.83
CA ILE A 377 -27.44 5.21 -27.77
C ILE A 377 -27.35 6.38 -28.74
N THR A 378 -26.18 6.99 -28.87
CA THR A 378 -25.97 8.12 -29.81
C THR A 378 -26.15 7.69 -31.25
N LEU A 379 -26.79 8.56 -32.04
CA LEU A 379 -27.05 8.33 -33.46
C LEU A 379 -26.19 9.25 -34.33
N ASP A 380 -25.73 8.73 -35.46
CA ASP A 380 -25.17 9.55 -36.54
C ASP A 380 -26.26 10.47 -37.10
N GLU A 381 -25.87 11.67 -37.55
CA GLU A 381 -26.78 12.63 -38.17
C GLU A 381 -27.54 12.04 -39.36
N ASN A 382 -26.89 11.15 -40.11
CA ASN A 382 -27.47 10.52 -41.30
C ASN A 382 -28.32 9.26 -40.99
N PHE A 383 -28.40 8.85 -39.72
CA PHE A 383 -29.21 7.69 -39.35
C PHE A 383 -30.70 8.01 -39.46
N VAL A 384 -31.41 7.27 -40.32
CA VAL A 384 -32.87 7.36 -40.47
C VAL A 384 -33.51 6.50 -39.39
N PHE A 385 -34.17 7.13 -38.43
CA PHE A 385 -34.76 6.45 -37.28
C PHE A 385 -36.18 5.96 -37.59
N GLN A 386 -36.44 4.68 -37.34
CA GLN A 386 -37.77 4.09 -37.42
C GLN A 386 -37.86 2.86 -36.52
N ASP A 387 -38.64 2.93 -35.45
CA ASP A 387 -38.95 1.80 -34.57
C ASP A 387 -40.28 2.06 -33.84
N ASP A 388 -41.02 1.00 -33.51
CA ASP A 388 -42.32 1.11 -32.83
C ASP A 388 -42.18 1.19 -31.30
N LEU A 389 -41.07 0.67 -30.75
CA LEU A 389 -40.83 0.58 -29.31
C LEU A 389 -39.77 1.58 -28.84
N ILE A 390 -38.69 1.71 -29.61
CA ILE A 390 -37.59 2.64 -29.32
C ILE A 390 -37.99 4.03 -29.81
N GLN A 391 -37.58 5.06 -29.07
CA GLN A 391 -37.87 6.45 -29.40
C GLN A 391 -36.58 7.23 -29.64
N GLU A 392 -36.66 8.41 -30.27
CA GLU A 392 -35.54 9.33 -30.40
C GLU A 392 -35.75 10.60 -29.57
N LYS A 393 -34.65 11.18 -29.10
CA LYS A 393 -34.63 12.50 -28.43
C LYS A 393 -33.25 13.15 -28.54
N ILE A 394 -33.15 14.39 -28.07
CA ILE A 394 -31.86 15.02 -27.78
C ILE A 394 -31.48 14.72 -26.33
N PHE A 395 -30.31 14.13 -26.13
CA PHE A 395 -29.64 14.11 -24.83
C PHE A 395 -28.96 15.46 -24.66
N GLU A 396 -29.47 16.30 -23.78
CA GLU A 396 -29.02 17.70 -23.61
C GLU A 396 -27.55 17.83 -23.15
N GLY A 397 -27.00 16.81 -22.48
CA GLY A 397 -25.67 16.88 -21.89
C GLY A 397 -25.59 17.90 -20.74
N GLY A 398 -24.42 18.53 -20.59
CA GLY A 398 -24.12 19.42 -19.47
C GLY A 398 -22.67 19.32 -19.00
N LYS A 399 -22.35 20.07 -17.94
CA LYS A 399 -21.05 20.00 -17.26
C LYS A 399 -21.06 18.90 -16.20
N TYR A 400 -20.03 18.07 -16.22
CA TYR A 400 -19.94 16.93 -15.32
C TYR A 400 -18.54 16.80 -14.73
N LEU A 401 -18.51 16.32 -13.50
CA LEU A 401 -17.35 15.69 -12.89
C LEU A 401 -17.39 14.20 -13.27
N THR A 402 -16.29 13.65 -13.77
CA THR A 402 -16.24 12.27 -14.26
C THR A 402 -15.33 11.39 -13.42
N TYR A 403 -15.67 10.11 -13.33
CA TYR A 403 -14.88 9.09 -12.65
C TYR A 403 -15.01 7.75 -13.38
N ASP A 404 -13.89 7.14 -13.73
CA ASP A 404 -13.85 5.83 -14.38
C ASP A 404 -13.97 4.68 -13.36
N THR A 405 -14.78 3.67 -13.69
CA THR A 405 -15.13 2.56 -12.80
C THR A 405 -15.46 1.25 -13.56
N SER A 406 -15.83 0.21 -12.81
CA SER A 406 -16.28 -1.09 -13.29
C SER A 406 -17.64 -1.44 -12.69
N LEU A 407 -18.33 -2.43 -13.26
CA LEU A 407 -19.63 -2.87 -12.77
C LEU A 407 -19.60 -3.28 -11.28
N SER A 408 -18.58 -4.04 -10.88
CA SER A 408 -18.37 -4.48 -9.50
C SER A 408 -18.10 -3.34 -8.51
N HIS A 409 -17.66 -2.17 -8.98
CA HIS A 409 -17.31 -1.02 -8.15
C HIS A 409 -18.20 0.20 -8.39
N LEU A 410 -19.29 0.05 -9.15
CA LEU A 410 -20.15 1.15 -9.56
C LEU A 410 -20.75 1.90 -8.37
N MET A 411 -21.31 1.17 -7.39
CA MET A 411 -21.89 1.77 -6.18
C MET A 411 -20.85 2.41 -5.25
N PRO A 412 -19.73 1.73 -4.90
CA PRO A 412 -18.63 2.38 -4.18
C PRO A 412 -18.10 3.64 -4.87
N SER A 413 -18.01 3.65 -6.21
CA SER A 413 -17.50 4.79 -6.97
C SER A 413 -18.43 6.00 -6.91
N TRP A 414 -19.73 5.78 -7.00
CA TRP A 414 -20.71 6.85 -6.78
C TRP A 414 -20.65 7.44 -5.37
N GLN A 415 -20.44 6.61 -4.34
CA GLN A 415 -20.24 7.10 -2.97
C GLN A 415 -18.98 7.96 -2.86
N LYS A 416 -17.86 7.52 -3.45
CA LYS A 416 -16.61 8.30 -3.51
C LYS A 416 -16.79 9.66 -4.18
N VAL A 417 -17.48 9.71 -5.33
CA VAL A 417 -17.75 10.98 -6.03
C VAL A 417 -18.63 11.91 -5.18
N ASN A 418 -19.67 11.39 -4.53
CA ASN A 418 -20.53 12.18 -3.64
C ASN A 418 -19.76 12.75 -2.43
N GLN A 419 -18.91 11.95 -1.79
CA GLN A 419 -18.05 12.39 -0.68
C GLN A 419 -17.05 13.46 -1.12
N TYR A 420 -16.43 13.28 -2.28
CA TYR A 420 -15.53 14.26 -2.87
C TYR A 420 -16.24 15.59 -3.16
N ALA A 421 -17.42 15.54 -3.79
CA ALA A 421 -18.22 16.72 -4.08
C ALA A 421 -18.60 17.46 -2.79
N ALA A 422 -19.02 16.74 -1.75
CA ALA A 422 -19.34 17.30 -0.44
C ALA A 422 -18.12 17.98 0.21
N SER A 423 -16.98 17.29 0.25
CA SER A 423 -15.74 17.77 0.87
C SER A 423 -15.20 19.03 0.18
N ASN A 424 -15.37 19.12 -1.15
CA ASN A 424 -14.92 20.24 -1.96
C ASN A 424 -16.00 21.31 -2.19
N LYS A 425 -17.16 21.23 -1.50
CA LYS A 425 -18.29 22.16 -1.63
C LYS A 425 -18.79 22.32 -3.07
N ILE A 426 -18.67 21.27 -3.88
CA ILE A 426 -19.16 21.23 -5.25
C ILE A 426 -20.68 21.05 -5.22
N LYS A 427 -21.41 21.99 -5.81
CA LYS A 427 -22.87 21.91 -5.91
C LYS A 427 -23.26 21.01 -7.10
N SER A 428 -24.23 20.14 -6.86
CA SER A 428 -24.87 19.34 -7.91
C SER A 428 -25.67 20.25 -8.85
N GLY A 429 -25.54 20.01 -10.15
CA GLY A 429 -26.25 20.74 -11.19
C GLY A 429 -27.70 20.32 -11.38
N LYS A 430 -28.38 20.96 -12.34
CA LYS A 430 -29.78 20.66 -12.70
C LYS A 430 -29.92 19.41 -13.57
N HIS A 431 -28.83 18.95 -14.16
CA HIS A 431 -28.82 17.76 -15.02
C HIS A 431 -28.84 16.48 -14.19
N GLN A 432 -29.35 15.39 -14.76
CA GLN A 432 -29.32 14.08 -14.12
C GLN A 432 -27.91 13.48 -14.17
N TRP A 433 -27.52 12.71 -13.15
CA TRP A 433 -26.35 11.85 -13.20
C TRP A 433 -26.46 10.86 -14.35
N VAL A 434 -25.34 10.59 -15.03
CA VAL A 434 -25.30 9.65 -16.15
C VAL A 434 -24.15 8.66 -16.01
N GLU A 435 -24.35 7.47 -16.53
CA GLU A 435 -23.30 6.45 -16.65
C GLU A 435 -23.05 6.23 -18.15
N GLU A 436 -21.80 6.36 -18.60
CA GLU A 436 -21.39 5.94 -19.95
C GLU A 436 -20.81 4.53 -19.85
N TRP A 437 -21.29 3.65 -20.71
CA TRP A 437 -20.91 2.24 -20.74
C TRP A 437 -20.14 1.96 -22.03
N ASN A 438 -18.86 1.61 -21.89
CA ASN A 438 -18.02 1.27 -23.03
C ASN A 438 -18.23 -0.19 -23.44
N LEU A 439 -18.96 -0.42 -24.51
CA LEU A 439 -19.32 -1.76 -24.97
C LEU A 439 -18.29 -2.29 -25.97
N ASP A 440 -18.03 -3.59 -25.91
CA ASP A 440 -17.35 -4.33 -26.99
C ASP A 440 -18.39 -5.15 -27.74
N ASN A 441 -18.52 -4.93 -29.06
CA ASN A 441 -19.47 -5.64 -29.93
C ASN A 441 -20.92 -5.72 -29.41
N TRP A 442 -21.39 -4.66 -28.73
CA TRP A 442 -22.71 -4.61 -28.09
C TRP A 442 -22.94 -5.73 -27.05
N GLU A 443 -21.88 -6.17 -26.40
CA GLU A 443 -21.91 -7.04 -25.22
C GLU A 443 -21.65 -6.24 -23.96
N CYS A 444 -22.28 -6.65 -22.84
CA CYS A 444 -22.16 -5.92 -21.58
C CYS A 444 -20.75 -6.10 -21.00
N PRO A 445 -19.99 -5.03 -20.79
CA PRO A 445 -18.61 -5.12 -20.32
C PRO A 445 -18.55 -5.35 -18.81
N GLY A 446 -17.56 -6.13 -18.35
CA GLY A 446 -17.20 -6.19 -16.93
C GLY A 446 -16.39 -4.97 -16.44
N LYS A 447 -15.79 -4.19 -17.36
CA LYS A 447 -14.89 -3.05 -17.10
C LYS A 447 -15.15 -1.92 -18.11
N GLY A 448 -15.00 -0.65 -17.71
CA GLY A 448 -15.13 0.50 -18.63
C GLY A 448 -16.45 1.26 -18.51
N ILE A 449 -16.90 1.51 -17.29
CA ILE A 449 -18.02 2.41 -17.01
C ILE A 449 -17.44 3.77 -16.59
N LYS A 450 -17.97 4.88 -17.09
CA LYS A 450 -17.64 6.22 -16.61
C LYS A 450 -18.87 6.86 -16.00
N ILE A 451 -18.77 7.28 -14.74
CA ILE A 451 -19.85 7.99 -14.05
C ILE A 451 -19.69 9.50 -14.20
N TYR A 452 -20.81 10.19 -14.34
CA TYR A 452 -20.89 11.62 -14.61
C TYR A 452 -21.76 12.28 -13.54
N PHE A 453 -21.11 12.93 -12.57
CA PHE A 453 -21.79 13.71 -11.55
C PHE A 453 -22.06 15.14 -12.05
N PRO A 454 -23.32 15.61 -12.06
CA PRO A 454 -23.68 16.88 -12.67
C PRO A 454 -23.14 18.06 -11.87
N LEU A 455 -22.51 19.01 -12.54
CA LEU A 455 -22.00 20.25 -11.95
C LEU A 455 -23.00 21.40 -12.13
N ALA A 456 -23.09 22.26 -11.12
CA ALA A 456 -23.94 23.46 -11.12
C ALA A 456 -23.50 24.57 -12.07
#